data_AF-A0A1W9I3F9-F1
#
_entry.id   AF-A0A1W9I3F9-F1
#
_cell.length_a   1.000
_cell.length_b   1.000
_cell.length_c   1.000
_cell.angle_alpha   90.00
_cell.angle_beta   90.00
_cell.angle_gamma   90.00
#
_symmetry.space_group_name_H-M   'P 1'
#
loop_
_entity.id
_entity.type
_entity.pdbx_description
1 polymer ?
#
loop_
_entity_poly.entity_id
_entity_poly.type
_entity_poly.pdbx_seq_one_letter_code
_entity_poly.pdbx_strand_id
1 'polypeptide(L)'
;MQLLKLFSKGTGYIGLLVLAGCPLKEDVANRSISNSGVKDLIAKGKITYSSSCTACHNPDPKKPGSIGPEVYGSTRELLEARVLRAEYPQGYKPKRATKSMAALPHLKNDIDALAAYLNN
;
A
#
# COMPACT_ATOMS: atom_id res chain seq x y z
N MET A 1 35.86 -56.70 32.69
CA MET A 1 35.40 -55.49 31.97
C MET A 1 36.62 -54.82 31.36
N GLN A 2 36.81 -54.50 30.07
CA GLN A 2 36.10 -54.56 28.77
C GLN A 2 37.20 -55.06 27.79
N LEU A 3 37.14 -56.11 26.96
CA LEU A 3 36.19 -56.53 25.92
C LEU A 3 35.91 -55.45 24.85
N LEU A 4 36.73 -55.42 23.79
CA LEU A 4 36.41 -55.69 22.36
C LEU A 4 37.45 -55.01 21.45
N LYS A 5 38.36 -55.77 20.82
CA LYS A 5 38.29 -56.36 19.47
C LYS A 5 38.51 -55.35 18.32
N LEU A 6 39.69 -55.49 17.69
CA LEU A 6 40.01 -55.07 16.32
C LEU A 6 38.91 -55.52 15.32
N PHE A 7 38.65 -54.72 14.29
CA PHE A 7 38.38 -55.24 12.93
C PHE A 7 38.77 -54.21 11.85
N SER A 8 39.22 -54.75 10.72
CA SER A 8 40.03 -54.16 9.67
C SER A 8 39.30 -54.32 8.32
N LYS A 9 39.49 -53.33 7.41
CA LYS A 9 39.29 -53.35 5.94
C LYS A 9 37.86 -53.37 5.36
N GLY A 10 37.64 -52.58 4.30
CA GLY A 10 36.52 -52.78 3.36
C GLY A 10 36.15 -51.60 2.45
N THR A 11 36.91 -51.44 1.36
CA THR A 11 36.52 -51.12 -0.04
C THR A 11 35.21 -50.36 -0.35
N GLY A 12 35.38 -49.18 -0.98
CA GLY A 12 34.72 -48.66 -2.20
C GLY A 12 33.20 -48.78 -2.40
N TYR A 13 32.53 -47.66 -2.66
CA TYR A 13 31.55 -47.53 -3.77
C TYR A 13 31.42 -46.06 -4.18
N ILE A 14 31.75 -45.81 -5.44
CA ILE A 14 31.40 -44.62 -6.21
C ILE A 14 29.88 -44.65 -6.37
N GLY A 15 29.19 -43.66 -5.79
CA GLY A 15 27.74 -43.49 -5.89
C GLY A 15 27.41 -42.07 -6.32
N LEU A 16 27.46 -41.84 -7.63
CA LEU A 16 26.94 -40.66 -8.29
C LEU A 16 25.41 -40.65 -8.12
N LEU A 17 24.89 -39.92 -7.12
CA LEU A 17 23.47 -39.61 -7.02
C LEU A 17 23.24 -38.20 -7.57
N VAL A 18 22.85 -38.14 -8.85
CA VAL A 18 22.29 -36.95 -9.47
C VAL A 18 20.92 -36.72 -8.83
N LEU A 19 20.85 -35.80 -7.87
CA LEU A 19 19.58 -35.24 -7.43
C LEU A 19 19.17 -34.17 -8.46
N ALA A 20 18.20 -34.53 -9.28
CA ALA A 20 17.49 -33.60 -10.14
C ALA A 20 16.84 -32.50 -9.27
N GLY A 21 17.46 -31.33 -9.25
CA GLY A 21 16.89 -30.12 -8.67
C GLY A 21 15.68 -29.67 -9.48
N CYS A 22 14.50 -29.72 -8.86
CA CYS A 22 13.30 -29.06 -9.35
C CYS A 22 13.53 -27.54 -9.32
N PRO A 23 13.24 -26.77 -10.38
CA PRO A 23 13.42 -25.33 -10.33
C PRO A 23 12.42 -24.74 -9.32
N LEU A 24 12.94 -24.04 -8.31
CA LEU A 24 12.16 -23.22 -7.39
C LEU A 24 11.30 -22.23 -8.19
N LYS A 25 10.00 -22.23 -7.93
CA LYS A 25 9.05 -21.24 -8.43
C LYS A 25 8.62 -20.38 -7.24
N GLU A 26 9.33 -19.30 -6.98
CA GLU A 26 9.21 -18.51 -5.75
C GLU A 26 9.13 -17.00 -6.03
N ASP A 27 8.10 -16.58 -6.78
CA ASP A 27 7.86 -15.14 -7.01
C ASP A 27 6.39 -14.73 -7.26
N VAL A 28 5.42 -15.66 -7.20
CA VAL A 28 3.99 -15.35 -7.45
C VAL A 28 3.20 -14.96 -6.19
N ALA A 29 3.56 -15.48 -5.02
CA ALA A 29 2.82 -15.24 -3.78
C ALA A 29 2.97 -13.80 -3.23
N ASN A 30 4.09 -13.12 -3.51
CA ASN A 30 4.34 -11.76 -3.00
C ASN A 30 3.59 -10.68 -3.81
N ARG A 31 3.39 -10.91 -5.11
CA ARG A 31 2.73 -9.95 -6.01
C ARG A 31 1.21 -9.92 -5.79
N SER A 32 0.58 -11.05 -5.48
CA SER A 32 -0.86 -11.12 -5.22
C SER A 32 -1.25 -10.44 -3.90
N ILE A 33 -0.45 -10.60 -2.83
CA ILE A 33 -0.67 -9.98 -1.52
C ILE A 33 -0.51 -8.45 -1.59
N SER A 34 0.46 -7.96 -2.37
CA SER A 34 0.62 -6.53 -2.60
C SER A 34 -0.54 -5.92 -3.41
N ASN A 35 -1.06 -6.64 -4.41
CA ASN A 35 -2.18 -6.17 -5.23
C ASN A 35 -3.51 -6.21 -4.45
N SER A 36 -3.76 -7.24 -3.64
CA SER A 36 -4.91 -7.24 -2.73
C SER A 36 -4.83 -6.10 -1.72
N GLY A 37 -3.66 -5.85 -1.13
CA GLY A 37 -3.48 -4.73 -0.21
C GLY A 37 -3.76 -3.37 -0.85
N VAL A 38 -3.32 -3.14 -2.09
CA VAL A 38 -3.65 -1.90 -2.83
C VAL A 38 -5.14 -1.79 -3.11
N LYS A 39 -5.80 -2.88 -3.53
CA LYS A 39 -7.26 -2.89 -3.75
C LYS A 39 -8.03 -2.60 -2.46
N ASP A 40 -7.59 -3.13 -1.33
CA ASP A 40 -8.21 -2.88 -0.03
C ASP A 40 -8.06 -1.41 0.39
N LEU A 41 -6.89 -0.80 0.14
CA LEU A 41 -6.68 0.62 0.36
C LEU A 41 -7.58 1.50 -0.52
N ILE A 42 -7.73 1.16 -1.80
CA ILE A 42 -8.63 1.88 -2.73
C ILE A 42 -10.08 1.77 -2.25
N ALA A 43 -10.51 0.57 -1.85
CA ALA A 43 -11.87 0.34 -1.35
C ALA A 43 -12.13 1.14 -0.06
N LYS A 44 -11.20 1.10 0.89
CA LYS A 44 -11.26 1.91 2.11
C LYS A 44 -11.29 3.40 1.80
N GLY A 45 -10.42 3.87 0.91
CA GLY A 45 -10.35 5.27 0.49
C GLY A 45 -11.64 5.77 -0.14
N LYS A 46 -12.30 4.93 -0.94
CA LYS A 46 -13.62 5.24 -1.51
C LYS A 46 -14.68 5.45 -0.41
N ILE A 47 -14.68 4.62 0.63
CA ILE A 47 -15.60 4.73 1.76
C ILE A 47 -15.34 6.03 2.53
N THR A 48 -14.07 6.31 2.85
CA THR A 48 -13.66 7.55 3.53
C THR A 48 -14.03 8.78 2.70
N TYR A 49 -13.75 8.77 1.39
CA TYR A 49 -14.11 9.88 0.50
C TYR A 49 -15.62 10.13 0.47
N SER A 50 -16.41 9.06 0.30
CA SER A 50 -17.86 9.14 0.20
C SER A 50 -18.49 9.72 1.47
N SER A 51 -18.00 9.31 2.64
CA SER A 51 -18.54 9.72 3.94
C SER A 51 -18.08 11.12 4.39
N SER A 52 -16.84 11.50 4.05
CA SER A 52 -16.20 12.68 4.67
C SER A 52 -15.94 13.83 3.70
N CYS A 53 -15.92 13.59 2.39
CA CYS A 53 -15.47 14.59 1.40
C CYS A 53 -16.59 15.12 0.50
N THR A 54 -17.60 14.30 0.22
CA THR A 54 -18.65 14.59 -0.78
C THR A 54 -19.65 15.69 -0.38
N ALA A 55 -19.65 16.10 0.89
CA ALA A 55 -20.44 17.25 1.33
C ALA A 55 -20.00 18.56 0.64
N CYS A 56 -18.72 18.68 0.28
CA CYS A 56 -18.16 19.86 -0.37
C CYS A 56 -17.58 19.55 -1.76
N HIS A 57 -17.00 18.36 -1.93
CA HIS A 57 -16.43 17.89 -3.19
C HIS A 57 -17.44 17.07 -3.99
N ASN A 58 -17.21 16.92 -5.29
CA ASN A 58 -18.07 16.11 -6.12
C ASN A 58 -17.92 14.61 -5.80
N PRO A 59 -18.98 13.79 -5.83
CA PRO A 59 -18.85 12.33 -5.72
C PRO A 59 -17.87 11.72 -6.75
N ASP A 60 -17.76 12.33 -7.93
CA ASP A 60 -16.70 12.06 -8.89
C ASP A 60 -15.50 12.99 -8.60
N PRO A 61 -14.38 12.48 -8.05
CA PRO A 61 -13.25 13.32 -7.62
C PRO A 61 -12.55 14.05 -8.77
N LYS A 62 -12.82 13.68 -10.03
CA LYS A 62 -12.30 14.35 -11.23
C LYS A 62 -13.09 15.62 -11.58
N LYS A 63 -14.24 15.85 -10.94
CA LYS A 63 -15.10 17.00 -11.18
C LYS A 63 -15.11 17.97 -10.00
N PRO A 64 -15.29 19.27 -10.25
CA PRO A 64 -15.46 20.23 -9.18
C PRO A 64 -16.77 19.99 -8.43
N GLY A 65 -16.73 20.16 -7.11
CA GLY A 65 -17.92 20.23 -6.26
C GLY A 65 -18.48 21.65 -6.18
N SER A 66 -19.60 21.79 -5.46
CA SER A 66 -20.22 23.10 -5.19
C SER A 66 -19.27 24.01 -4.40
N ILE A 67 -18.57 23.47 -3.40
CA ILE A 67 -17.68 24.23 -2.50
C ILE A 67 -16.21 23.92 -2.74
N GLY A 68 -15.86 22.63 -2.85
CA GLY A 68 -14.50 22.16 -3.05
C GLY A 68 -14.13 21.99 -4.53
N PRO A 69 -12.85 22.16 -4.91
CA PRO A 69 -12.38 21.83 -6.25
C PRO A 69 -12.37 20.31 -6.50
N GLU A 70 -12.05 19.91 -7.72
CA GLU A 70 -11.68 18.52 -8.03
C GLU A 70 -10.37 18.14 -7.34
N VAL A 71 -10.32 16.92 -6.81
CA VAL A 71 -9.23 16.42 -5.94
C VAL A 71 -8.56 15.15 -6.45
N TYR A 72 -8.99 14.63 -7.60
CA TYR A 72 -8.29 13.55 -8.28
C TYR A 72 -6.82 13.90 -8.52
N GLY A 73 -5.93 12.91 -8.34
CA GLY A 73 -4.49 13.09 -8.49
C GLY A 73 -3.80 13.81 -7.32
N SER A 74 -4.50 14.03 -6.20
CA SER A 74 -3.89 14.67 -5.03
C SER A 74 -2.76 13.81 -4.48
N THR A 75 -1.61 14.43 -4.21
CA THR A 75 -0.47 13.76 -3.57
C THR A 75 -0.78 13.47 -2.11
N ARG A 76 -0.11 12.45 -1.54
CA ARG A 76 -0.21 12.15 -0.11
C ARG A 76 0.13 13.36 0.76
N GLU A 77 1.18 14.08 0.41
CA GLU A 77 1.62 15.28 1.14
C GLU A 77 0.55 16.39 1.13
N LEU A 78 -0.07 16.64 -0.03
CA LEU A 78 -1.18 17.59 -0.12
C LEU A 78 -2.36 17.15 0.73
N LEU A 79 -2.72 15.87 0.69
CA LEU A 79 -3.82 15.32 1.49
C LEU A 79 -3.51 15.48 2.98
N GLU A 80 -2.31 15.15 3.43
CA GLU A 80 -1.94 15.29 4.83
C GLU A 80 -2.03 16.75 5.31
N ALA A 81 -1.43 17.68 4.57
CA ALA A 81 -1.47 19.11 4.92
C ALA A 81 -2.89 19.68 4.89
N ARG A 82 -3.65 19.36 3.85
CA ARG A 82 -4.99 19.92 3.64
C ARG A 82 -6.02 19.29 4.57
N VAL A 83 -6.02 17.96 4.69
CA VAL A 83 -7.00 17.20 5.47
C VAL A 83 -6.70 17.31 6.96
N LEU A 84 -5.44 17.17 7.41
CA LEU A 84 -5.16 17.13 8.85
C LEU A 84 -4.95 18.51 9.46
N ARG A 85 -4.44 19.48 8.69
CA ARG A 85 -4.02 20.79 9.22
C ARG A 85 -4.76 21.98 8.61
N ALA A 86 -5.59 21.76 7.58
CA ALA A 86 -6.21 22.84 6.82
C ALA A 86 -5.18 23.83 6.22
N GLU A 87 -4.02 23.31 5.84
CA GLU A 87 -2.89 24.06 5.25
C GLU A 87 -2.61 23.60 3.81
N TYR A 88 -1.51 24.08 3.24
CA TYR A 88 -0.98 23.66 1.94
C TYR A 88 0.53 23.42 2.05
N PRO A 89 1.10 22.44 1.32
CA PRO A 89 2.55 22.27 1.23
C PRO A 89 3.25 23.51 0.66
N GLN A 90 4.54 23.65 0.95
CA GLN A 90 5.33 24.79 0.46
C GLN A 90 5.32 24.84 -1.08
N GLY A 91 5.06 26.02 -1.64
CA GLY A 91 5.01 26.22 -3.09
C GLY A 91 3.73 25.72 -3.77
N TYR A 92 2.80 25.09 -3.04
CA TYR A 92 1.52 24.67 -3.61
C TYR A 92 0.59 25.86 -3.84
N LYS A 93 0.06 25.98 -5.05
CA LYS A 93 -0.94 27.01 -5.41
C LYS A 93 -2.37 26.42 -5.28
N PRO A 94 -3.22 26.94 -4.38
CA PRO A 94 -4.60 26.48 -4.27
C PRO A 94 -5.41 26.67 -5.56
N LYS A 95 -6.26 25.69 -5.88
CA LYS A 95 -7.15 25.74 -7.06
C LYS A 95 -8.29 26.73 -6.92
N ARG A 96 -8.68 27.06 -5.68
CA ARG A 96 -9.70 28.06 -5.33
C ARG A 96 -9.13 29.01 -4.28
N ALA A 97 -9.62 30.24 -4.26
CA ALA A 97 -9.22 31.24 -3.26
C ALA A 97 -9.88 31.00 -1.88
N THR A 98 -10.96 30.22 -1.83
CA THR A 98 -11.70 29.94 -0.60
C THR A 98 -10.90 29.04 0.34
N LYS A 99 -10.98 29.32 1.64
CA LYS A 99 -10.35 28.51 2.71
C LYS A 99 -11.38 27.74 3.55
N SER A 100 -12.50 27.36 2.92
CA SER A 100 -13.69 26.80 3.61
C SER A 100 -13.51 25.39 4.16
N MET A 101 -12.52 24.63 3.67
CA MET A 101 -12.30 23.25 4.11
C MET A 101 -11.69 23.23 5.52
N ALA A 102 -12.46 22.80 6.51
CA ALA A 102 -11.97 22.58 7.88
C ALA A 102 -10.98 21.40 7.96
N ALA A 103 -10.16 21.40 9.00
CA ALA A 103 -9.29 20.27 9.31
C ALA A 103 -10.11 19.07 9.83
N LEU A 104 -9.72 17.87 9.40
CA LEU A 104 -10.32 16.58 9.73
C LEU A 104 -9.24 15.66 10.36
N PRO A 105 -8.67 16.01 11.53
CA PRO A 105 -7.54 15.27 12.13
C PRO A 105 -7.87 13.81 12.49
N HIS A 106 -9.15 13.48 12.63
CA HIS A 106 -9.60 12.10 12.87
C HIS A 106 -9.28 11.15 11.69
N LEU A 107 -9.06 11.69 10.48
CA LEU A 107 -8.70 10.92 9.27
C LEU A 107 -7.21 10.59 9.15
N LYS A 108 -6.39 10.85 10.18
CA LYS A 108 -4.93 10.63 10.13
C LYS A 108 -4.51 9.23 9.66
N ASN A 109 -5.31 8.21 10.00
CA ASN A 109 -5.03 6.80 9.68
C ASN A 109 -5.55 6.38 8.28
N ASP A 110 -6.20 7.29 7.56
CA ASP A 110 -6.86 7.01 6.27
C ASP A 110 -6.23 7.78 5.11
N ILE A 111 -5.18 8.58 5.36
CA ILE A 111 -4.52 9.38 4.30
C ILE A 111 -3.94 8.47 3.20
N ASP A 112 -3.39 7.30 3.52
CA ASP A 112 -2.90 6.35 2.51
C ASP A 112 -4.03 5.79 1.66
N ALA A 113 -5.15 5.45 2.29
CA ALA A 113 -6.32 4.93 1.61
C ALA A 113 -6.93 5.99 0.68
N LEU A 114 -7.07 7.23 1.15
CA LEU A 114 -7.51 8.37 0.34
C LEU A 114 -6.57 8.62 -0.85
N ALA A 115 -5.25 8.61 -0.61
CA ALA A 115 -4.27 8.78 -1.67
C ALA A 115 -4.38 7.67 -2.72
N ALA A 116 -4.50 6.41 -2.29
CA ALA A 116 -4.68 5.26 -3.18
C ALA A 116 -5.96 5.40 -4.03
N TYR A 117 -7.09 5.75 -3.41
CA TYR A 117 -8.36 5.94 -4.12
C TYR A 117 -8.32 7.09 -5.14
N LEU A 118 -7.75 8.24 -4.77
CA LEU A 118 -7.72 9.43 -5.61
C LEU A 118 -6.73 9.35 -6.78
N ASN A 119 -5.87 8.32 -6.81
CA ASN A 119 -4.86 8.10 -7.87
C ASN A 119 -5.09 6.78 -8.64
N ASN A 120 -6.21 6.10 -8.42
CA ASN A 120 -6.62 4.91 -9.18
C ASN A 120 -7.53 5.27 -10.37
#